data_AF-A0A254NC08-F1
#
_entry.id   AF-A0A254NC08-F1
#
_cell.length_a   1.000
_cell.length_b   1.000
_cell.length_c   1.000
_cell.angle_alpha   90.00
_cell.angle_beta   90.00
_cell.angle_gamma   90.00
#
_symmetry.space_group_name_H-M   'P 1'
#
loop_
_entity.id
_entity.type
_entity.pdbx_description
1 polymer ?
#
loop_
_entity_poly.entity_id
_entity_poly.type
_entity_poly.pdbx_seq_one_letter_code
_entity_poly.pdbx_strand_id
1 'polypeptide(L)'
;MVVKQVKHWLVTRANAARWRPIHDWAESRGAEFTLAEDAQGFQIDQRQASPGPLRIEWGASQRGYIPGFELRMRCEMGLHAELQLMIMCHSLMDQLEHTIFEAYTDTLKTRADADLPEEMRWLVMFPKFTPTHSQILRERYGIVGVTSDLAGSWVESDLGEVLVQASQDLLPQGHRFVLMCLRGNLYLRTEMAEAELPQVQALVRLLETAAREAQRVNGRLSEGGVWPTTTSIAWTHSTRQGEA
;
A
#
# COMPACT_ATOMS: atom_id res chain seq x y z
N MET A 1 14.16 -42.14 8.49
CA MET A 1 13.03 -41.40 9.09
C MET A 1 13.47 -40.37 10.15
N VAL A 2 14.46 -40.68 10.99
CA VAL A 2 14.95 -39.82 12.10
C VAL A 2 15.60 -38.50 11.64
N VAL A 3 16.35 -38.48 10.54
CA VAL A 3 17.08 -37.27 10.08
C VAL A 3 16.15 -36.13 9.64
N LYS A 4 14.97 -36.44 9.09
CA LYS A 4 13.98 -35.42 8.72
C LYS A 4 13.35 -34.77 9.95
N GLN A 5 13.07 -35.55 11.01
CA GLN A 5 12.52 -35.03 12.27
C GLN A 5 13.51 -34.14 13.02
N VAL A 6 14.80 -34.48 13.04
CA VAL A 6 15.84 -33.66 13.70
C VAL A 6 16.04 -32.33 12.99
N LYS A 7 16.07 -32.33 11.64
CA LYS A 7 16.16 -31.09 10.85
C LYS A 7 14.93 -30.20 11.06
N HIS A 8 13.73 -30.79 11.04
CA HIS A 8 12.49 -30.06 11.29
C HIS A 8 12.50 -29.40 12.68
N TRP A 9 12.89 -30.14 13.73
CA TRP A 9 12.95 -29.61 15.10
C TRP A 9 13.96 -28.47 15.29
N LEU A 10 15.14 -28.55 14.66
CA LEU A 10 16.14 -27.48 14.71
C LEU A 10 15.66 -26.20 14.01
N VAL A 11 15.00 -26.34 12.85
CA VAL A 11 14.40 -25.21 12.11
C VAL A 11 13.28 -24.57 12.93
N THR A 12 12.40 -25.37 13.54
CA THR A 12 11.33 -24.85 14.41
C THR A 12 11.89 -24.08 15.60
N ARG A 13 12.96 -24.57 16.26
CA ARG A 13 13.60 -23.89 17.40
C ARG A 13 14.30 -22.58 17.00
N ALA A 14 15.03 -22.58 15.88
CA ALA A 14 15.70 -21.39 15.37
C ALA A 14 14.68 -20.30 15.00
N ASN A 15 13.58 -20.69 14.35
CA ASN A 15 12.49 -19.78 14.00
C ASN A 15 11.73 -19.27 15.22
N ALA A 16 11.47 -20.12 16.22
CA ALA A 16 10.85 -19.70 17.47
C ALA A 16 11.68 -18.63 18.20
N ALA A 17 13.01 -18.74 18.17
CA ALA A 17 13.90 -17.73 18.76
C ALA A 17 13.93 -16.42 17.95
N ARG A 18 14.03 -16.52 16.61
CA ARG A 18 14.06 -15.37 15.69
C ARG A 18 12.81 -14.50 15.82
N TRP A 19 11.64 -15.13 15.86
CA TRP A 19 10.36 -14.42 15.81
C TRP A 19 9.78 -14.07 17.17
N ARG A 20 10.43 -14.48 18.26
CA ARG A 20 9.92 -14.26 19.62
C ARG A 20 9.55 -12.80 19.91
N PRO A 21 10.37 -11.78 19.57
CA PRO A 21 9.97 -10.40 19.83
C PRO A 21 8.70 -9.98 19.10
N ILE A 22 8.50 -10.45 17.86
CA ILE A 22 7.31 -10.15 17.05
C ILE A 22 6.09 -10.91 17.57
N HIS A 23 6.28 -12.19 17.94
CA HIS A 23 5.25 -13.00 18.58
C HIS A 23 4.74 -12.36 19.88
N ASP A 24 5.66 -12.04 20.80
CA ASP A 24 5.32 -11.45 22.10
C ASP A 24 4.62 -10.09 21.92
N TRP A 25 5.05 -9.30 20.93
CA TRP A 25 4.38 -8.06 20.56
C TRP A 25 2.97 -8.29 19.98
N ALA A 26 2.80 -9.28 19.10
CA ALA A 26 1.49 -9.63 18.55
C ALA A 26 0.51 -10.07 19.66
N GLU A 27 0.95 -10.93 20.58
CA GLU A 27 0.17 -11.35 21.75
C GLU A 27 -0.21 -10.16 22.64
N SER A 28 0.72 -9.22 22.87
CA SER A 28 0.44 -8.01 23.65
C SER A 28 -0.66 -7.12 23.05
N ARG A 29 -0.90 -7.25 21.73
CA ARG A 29 -1.97 -6.57 20.99
C ARG A 29 -3.25 -7.40 20.87
N GLY A 30 -3.31 -8.57 21.51
CA GLY A 30 -4.41 -9.52 21.38
C GLY A 30 -4.54 -10.11 19.97
N ALA A 31 -3.43 -10.19 19.24
CA ALA A 31 -3.38 -10.71 17.88
C ALA A 31 -2.92 -12.18 17.85
N GLU A 32 -3.35 -12.90 16.82
CA GLU A 32 -2.95 -14.29 16.56
C GLU A 32 -1.70 -14.29 15.67
N PHE A 33 -0.61 -14.93 16.11
CA PHE A 33 0.63 -15.06 15.34
C PHE A 33 0.74 -16.48 14.75
N THR A 34 0.98 -16.56 13.44
CA THR A 34 1.16 -17.82 12.71
C THR A 34 2.44 -17.78 11.88
N LEU A 35 3.23 -18.85 11.92
CA LEU A 35 4.38 -19.01 11.02
C LEU A 35 3.90 -19.51 9.65
N ALA A 36 4.50 -19.01 8.58
CA ALA A 36 4.26 -19.53 7.23
C ALA A 36 4.69 -21.01 7.13
N GLU A 37 4.04 -21.77 6.25
CA GLU A 37 4.32 -23.21 6.09
C GLU A 37 5.77 -23.52 5.67
N ASP A 38 6.36 -22.63 4.87
CA ASP A 38 7.77 -22.68 4.45
C ASP A 38 8.74 -22.26 5.58
N ALA A 39 8.20 -21.79 6.70
CA ALA A 39 8.87 -21.25 7.86
C ALA A 39 9.81 -20.06 7.54
N GLN A 40 9.62 -19.41 6.39
CA GLN A 40 10.39 -18.23 5.97
C GLN A 40 9.67 -16.93 6.30
N GLY A 41 8.40 -16.97 6.67
CA GLY A 41 7.59 -15.79 6.95
C GLY A 41 6.64 -15.97 8.14
N PHE A 42 5.82 -14.96 8.38
CA PHE A 42 4.78 -14.98 9.40
C PHE A 42 3.54 -14.18 9.00
N GLN A 43 2.44 -14.45 9.69
CA GLN A 43 1.19 -13.71 9.64
C GLN A 43 0.76 -13.34 11.06
N ILE A 44 0.23 -12.13 11.21
CA ILE A 44 -0.40 -11.62 12.44
C ILE A 44 -1.82 -11.19 12.10
N ASP A 45 -2.80 -11.74 12.81
CA ASP A 45 -4.22 -11.39 12.67
C ASP A 45 -4.73 -10.71 13.94
N GLN A 46 -5.00 -9.42 13.86
CA GLN A 46 -5.58 -8.62 14.94
C GLN A 46 -7.04 -8.27 14.62
N ARG A 47 -7.97 -9.16 14.99
CA ARG A 47 -9.40 -9.05 14.63
C ARG A 47 -10.12 -7.86 15.28
N GLN A 48 -9.69 -7.47 16.48
CA GLN A 48 -10.28 -6.36 17.25
C GLN A 48 -9.39 -5.11 17.24
N ALA A 49 -8.67 -4.89 16.13
CA ALA A 49 -7.91 -3.66 15.94
C ALA A 49 -8.84 -2.47 15.69
N SER A 50 -8.36 -1.28 16.06
CA SER A 50 -8.96 0.01 15.71
C SER A 50 -8.00 0.72 14.76
N PRO A 51 -8.46 1.31 13.65
CA PRO A 51 -9.86 1.54 13.27
C PRO A 51 -10.63 0.36 12.66
N GLY A 52 -9.99 -0.78 12.40
CA GLY A 52 -10.65 -2.01 11.95
C GLY A 52 -9.72 -3.21 11.95
N PRO A 53 -10.23 -4.43 11.63
CA PRO A 53 -9.44 -5.66 11.64
C PRO A 53 -8.15 -5.53 10.82
N LEU A 54 -7.01 -5.87 11.43
CA LEU A 54 -5.70 -5.72 10.83
C LEU A 54 -5.04 -7.08 10.61
N ARG A 55 -4.61 -7.33 9.37
CA ARG A 55 -3.70 -8.42 9.02
C ARG A 55 -2.34 -7.86 8.65
N ILE A 56 -1.28 -8.46 9.18
CA ILE A 56 0.12 -8.18 8.83
C ILE A 56 0.74 -9.49 8.36
N GLU A 57 1.42 -9.47 7.23
CA GLU A 57 2.14 -10.60 6.68
C GLU A 57 3.54 -10.18 6.28
N TRP A 58 4.53 -10.99 6.62
CA TRP A 58 5.88 -10.85 6.10
C TRP A 58 6.30 -12.15 5.43
N GLY A 59 6.81 -12.07 4.19
CA GLY A 59 7.19 -13.24 3.41
C GLY A 59 7.64 -12.87 1.99
N ALA A 60 7.77 -13.88 1.12
CA ALA A 60 8.16 -13.67 -0.28
C ALA A 60 7.23 -12.66 -0.98
N SER A 61 7.83 -11.83 -1.84
CA SER A 61 7.13 -10.79 -2.58
C SER A 61 6.11 -11.35 -3.57
N GLN A 62 4.94 -10.72 -3.62
CA GLN A 62 3.87 -11.00 -4.57
C GLN A 62 3.78 -9.95 -5.70
N ARG A 63 4.74 -9.03 -5.78
CA ARG A 63 4.84 -8.06 -6.90
C ARG A 63 6.21 -8.13 -7.53
N GLY A 64 6.25 -8.19 -8.85
CA GLY A 64 7.51 -8.21 -9.60
C GLY A 64 8.37 -6.97 -9.35
N TYR A 65 7.77 -5.84 -8.97
CA TYR A 65 8.51 -4.63 -8.65
C TYR A 65 9.12 -4.63 -7.23
N ILE A 66 8.74 -5.52 -6.31
CA ILE A 66 9.37 -5.66 -4.97
C ILE A 66 10.27 -6.91 -4.96
N PRO A 67 11.60 -6.78 -4.81
CA PRO A 67 12.51 -7.91 -4.77
C PRO A 67 12.50 -8.60 -3.40
N GLY A 68 12.71 -9.91 -3.39
CA GLY A 68 12.92 -10.68 -2.17
C GLY A 68 11.67 -10.77 -1.29
N PHE A 69 11.75 -10.18 -0.10
CA PHE A 69 10.72 -10.24 0.94
C PHE A 69 10.00 -8.90 1.07
N GLU A 70 8.72 -8.96 1.40
CA GLU A 70 7.89 -7.78 1.63
C GLU A 70 7.09 -7.91 2.92
N LEU A 71 6.79 -6.77 3.51
CA LEU A 71 5.76 -6.63 4.53
C LEU A 71 4.46 -6.15 3.86
N ARG A 72 3.38 -6.90 4.03
CA ARG A 72 2.03 -6.57 3.58
C ARG A 72 1.16 -6.33 4.79
N MET A 73 0.35 -5.29 4.75
CA MET A 73 -0.71 -5.06 5.73
C MET A 73 -2.03 -4.83 5.02
N ARG A 74 -3.11 -5.32 5.63
CA ARG A 74 -4.48 -5.04 5.22
C ARG A 74 -5.27 -4.65 6.45
N CYS A 75 -5.81 -3.44 6.44
CA CYS A 75 -6.77 -2.98 7.42
C CYS A 75 -8.16 -2.98 6.78
N GLU A 76 -9.10 -3.70 7.38
CA GLU A 76 -10.50 -3.72 6.96
C GLU A 76 -11.22 -2.50 7.52
N MET A 77 -11.57 -1.55 6.65
CA MET A 77 -11.96 -0.21 7.09
C MET A 77 -13.43 0.12 6.83
N GLY A 78 -14.10 -0.61 5.94
CA GLY A 78 -15.47 -0.31 5.52
C GLY A 78 -15.61 1.09 4.88
N LEU A 79 -14.55 1.59 4.24
CA LEU A 79 -14.60 2.85 3.50
C LEU A 79 -15.53 2.71 2.29
N HIS A 80 -15.98 3.83 1.74
CA HIS A 80 -16.72 3.84 0.48
C HIS A 80 -15.91 3.11 -0.61
N ALA A 81 -16.57 2.25 -1.40
CA ALA A 81 -15.88 1.36 -2.33
C ALA A 81 -15.12 2.11 -3.44
N GLU A 82 -15.58 3.30 -3.79
CA GLU A 82 -14.96 4.20 -4.76
C GLU A 82 -13.92 5.15 -4.15
N LEU A 83 -13.64 5.07 -2.84
CA LEU A 83 -12.54 5.82 -2.23
C LEU A 83 -11.21 5.18 -2.62
N GLN A 84 -10.65 5.67 -3.71
CA GLN A 84 -9.42 5.18 -4.31
C GLN A 84 -8.35 6.25 -4.18
N LEU A 85 -7.42 6.00 -3.26
CA LEU A 85 -6.30 6.88 -2.93
C LEU A 85 -5.04 6.02 -2.86
N MET A 86 -3.93 6.52 -3.39
CA MET A 86 -2.65 5.81 -3.36
C MET A 86 -1.50 6.79 -3.11
N ILE A 87 -0.57 6.36 -2.27
CA ILE A 87 0.70 7.03 -2.01
C ILE A 87 1.79 5.99 -2.24
N MET A 88 2.86 6.36 -2.93
CA MET A 88 4.02 5.50 -3.12
C MET A 88 5.30 6.32 -3.16
N CYS A 89 6.45 5.69 -2.90
CA CYS A 89 7.74 6.38 -3.07
C CYS A 89 7.92 6.82 -4.52
N HIS A 90 8.43 8.03 -4.75
CA HIS A 90 8.58 8.60 -6.09
C HIS A 90 9.45 7.73 -7.00
N SER A 91 10.54 7.15 -6.48
CA SER A 91 11.40 6.23 -7.24
C SER A 91 10.65 4.99 -7.75
N LEU A 92 9.68 4.49 -6.98
CA LEU A 92 8.84 3.38 -7.40
C LEU A 92 7.82 3.87 -8.45
N MET A 93 7.20 5.03 -8.24
CA MET A 93 6.30 5.63 -9.23
C MET A 93 6.99 5.78 -10.60
N ASP A 94 8.19 6.36 -10.64
CA ASP A 94 8.97 6.55 -11.87
C ASP A 94 9.27 5.21 -12.56
N GLN A 95 9.67 4.19 -11.78
CA GLN A 95 9.93 2.85 -12.31
C GLN A 95 8.67 2.23 -12.93
N LEU A 96 7.53 2.34 -12.26
CA LEU A 96 6.26 1.80 -12.75
C LEU A 96 5.79 2.55 -14.00
N GLU A 97 5.94 3.87 -14.05
CA GLU A 97 5.61 4.68 -15.23
C GLU A 97 6.49 4.34 -16.44
N HIS A 98 7.79 4.13 -16.22
CA HIS A 98 8.68 3.64 -17.26
C HIS A 98 8.24 2.27 -17.79
N THR A 99 7.90 1.34 -16.88
CA THR A 99 7.43 -0.01 -17.25
C THR A 99 6.14 0.05 -18.06
N ILE A 100 5.21 0.93 -17.68
CA ILE A 100 3.96 1.17 -18.40
C ILE A 100 4.25 1.73 -19.80
N PHE A 101 5.12 2.72 -19.90
CA PHE A 101 5.52 3.33 -21.17
C PHE A 101 6.15 2.31 -22.12
N GLU A 102 7.11 1.53 -21.64
CA GLU A 102 7.76 0.46 -22.41
C GLU A 102 6.72 -0.54 -22.94
N ALA A 103 5.83 -1.01 -22.07
CA ALA A 103 4.77 -1.93 -22.44
C ALA A 103 3.85 -1.38 -23.54
N TYR A 104 3.51 -0.07 -23.49
CA TYR A 104 2.73 0.59 -24.55
C TYR A 104 3.52 0.80 -25.85
N THR A 105 4.82 1.14 -25.77
CA THR A 105 5.65 1.34 -26.97
C THR A 105 5.97 0.03 -27.71
N ASP A 106 6.09 -1.09 -26.98
CA ASP A 106 6.31 -2.42 -27.58
C ASP A 106 5.02 -3.02 -28.16
N THR A 107 3.84 -2.54 -27.76
CA THR A 107 2.55 -3.09 -28.20
C THR A 107 1.86 -2.28 -29.30
N LEU A 108 2.39 -2.39 -30.52
CA LEU A 108 1.58 -2.40 -31.76
C LEU A 108 0.75 -3.71 -31.91
N LYS A 109 0.57 -4.49 -30.83
CA LYS A 109 -0.25 -5.71 -30.80
C LYS A 109 -1.15 -5.76 -29.57
N THR A 110 -2.42 -5.53 -29.85
CA THR A 110 -3.67 -5.89 -29.16
C THR A 110 -3.54 -6.90 -28.00
N ARG A 111 -3.98 -6.48 -26.79
CA ARG A 111 -4.20 -7.21 -25.50
C ARG A 111 -3.31 -6.84 -24.29
N ALA A 112 -3.01 -5.56 -24.07
CA ALA A 112 -2.29 -5.12 -22.86
C ALA A 112 -3.19 -4.72 -21.66
N ASP A 113 -4.50 -4.52 -21.85
CA ASP A 113 -5.32 -3.89 -20.79
C ASP A 113 -5.70 -4.80 -19.61
N ALA A 114 -5.54 -6.13 -19.71
CA ALA A 114 -6.09 -7.06 -18.71
C ALA A 114 -5.17 -7.41 -17.53
N ASP A 115 -3.84 -7.24 -17.65
CA ASP A 115 -2.88 -7.81 -16.69
C ASP A 115 -2.09 -6.78 -15.87
N LEU A 116 -2.35 -5.47 -16.05
CA LEU A 116 -1.64 -4.45 -15.26
C LEU A 116 -2.07 -4.48 -13.78
N PRO A 117 -1.10 -4.55 -12.83
CA PRO A 117 -1.37 -4.38 -11.41
C PRO A 117 -2.16 -3.09 -11.12
N GLU A 118 -2.96 -3.09 -10.05
CA GLU A 118 -3.80 -1.94 -9.65
C GLU A 118 -3.00 -0.63 -9.59
N GLU A 119 -1.80 -0.69 -9.01
CA GLU A 119 -0.91 0.45 -8.84
C GLU A 119 -0.58 1.10 -10.20
N MET A 120 -0.19 0.30 -11.18
CA MET A 120 0.14 0.78 -12.52
C MET A 120 -1.08 1.37 -13.24
N ARG A 121 -2.22 0.70 -13.11
CA ARG A 121 -3.46 1.18 -13.74
C ARG A 121 -3.87 2.55 -13.21
N TRP A 122 -3.70 2.77 -11.91
CA TRP A 122 -4.08 4.03 -11.26
C TRP A 122 -3.17 5.19 -11.64
N LEU A 123 -1.88 4.93 -11.91
CA LEU A 123 -0.97 5.96 -12.44
C LEU A 123 -1.41 6.49 -13.80
N VAL A 124 -2.15 5.69 -14.58
CA VAL A 124 -2.73 6.10 -15.86
C VAL A 124 -4.12 6.72 -15.69
N MET A 125 -4.95 6.14 -14.81
CA MET A 125 -6.36 6.49 -14.70
C MET A 125 -6.65 7.72 -13.83
N PHE A 126 -5.84 7.97 -12.80
CA PHE A 126 -6.15 8.97 -11.78
C PHE A 126 -5.21 10.16 -11.79
N PRO A 127 -5.73 11.36 -11.45
CA PRO A 127 -4.90 12.54 -11.34
C PRO A 127 -3.86 12.37 -10.23
N LYS A 128 -2.65 12.86 -10.51
CA LYS A 128 -1.60 13.05 -9.50
C LYS A 128 -1.90 14.29 -8.68
N PHE A 129 -1.68 14.20 -7.38
CA PHE A 129 -1.72 15.33 -6.47
C PHE A 129 -0.30 15.75 -6.08
N THR A 130 -0.05 17.05 -6.11
CA THR A 130 1.25 17.64 -5.72
C THR A 130 1.06 18.40 -4.42
N PRO A 131 1.69 17.98 -3.31
CA PRO A 131 1.59 18.67 -2.03
C PRO A 131 2.05 20.13 -2.12
N THR A 132 1.25 21.04 -1.57
CA THR A 132 1.52 22.49 -1.65
C THR A 132 2.46 22.94 -0.54
N HIS A 133 2.26 22.39 0.67
CA HIS A 133 2.89 22.90 1.89
C HIS A 133 4.13 22.14 2.37
N SER A 134 4.47 20.99 1.76
CA SER A 134 5.64 20.19 2.15
C SER A 134 6.50 19.84 0.95
N GLN A 135 7.73 20.38 0.94
CA GLN A 135 8.74 20.06 -0.08
C GLN A 135 9.17 18.59 0.00
N ILE A 136 9.35 18.07 1.22
CA ILE A 136 9.75 16.67 1.42
C ILE A 136 8.68 15.74 0.84
N LEU A 137 7.39 16.00 1.10
CA LEU A 137 6.35 15.14 0.53
C LEU A 137 6.36 15.15 -1.00
N ARG A 138 6.55 16.32 -1.59
CA ARG A 138 6.61 16.50 -3.06
C ARG A 138 7.78 15.75 -3.70
N GLU A 139 8.94 15.75 -3.06
CA GLU A 139 10.15 15.10 -3.59
C GLU A 139 10.18 13.60 -3.34
N ARG A 140 9.54 13.13 -2.26
CA ARG A 140 9.66 11.74 -1.79
C ARG A 140 8.51 10.86 -2.23
N TYR A 141 7.32 11.40 -2.46
CA TYR A 141 6.11 10.61 -2.69
C TYR A 141 5.36 11.01 -3.95
N GLY A 142 4.94 10.01 -4.70
CA GLY A 142 3.90 10.09 -5.71
C GLY A 142 2.54 9.84 -5.06
N ILE A 143 1.57 10.73 -5.31
CA ILE A 143 0.24 10.66 -4.71
C ILE A 143 -0.77 10.71 -5.85
N VAL A 144 -1.68 9.74 -5.88
CA VAL A 144 -2.79 9.70 -6.84
C VAL A 144 -4.10 9.41 -6.11
N GLY A 145 -5.19 9.88 -6.67
CA GLY A 145 -6.51 9.55 -6.15
C GLY A 145 -7.61 9.88 -7.14
N VAL A 146 -8.79 9.32 -6.91
CA VAL A 146 -9.99 9.56 -7.75
C VAL A 146 -10.22 11.04 -8.06
N THR A 147 -9.94 11.93 -7.10
CA THR A 147 -9.81 13.36 -7.33
C THR A 147 -8.58 13.90 -6.60
N SER A 148 -8.00 14.99 -7.12
CA SER A 148 -6.89 15.71 -6.46
C SER A 148 -7.28 16.22 -5.08
N ASP A 149 -8.54 16.64 -4.90
CA ASP A 149 -9.04 17.21 -3.65
C ASP A 149 -9.09 16.16 -2.53
N LEU A 150 -9.50 14.92 -2.86
CA LEU A 150 -9.52 13.82 -1.89
C LEU A 150 -8.12 13.33 -1.56
N ALA A 151 -7.24 13.24 -2.56
CA ALA A 151 -5.83 12.93 -2.36
C ALA A 151 -5.14 13.98 -1.46
N GLY A 152 -5.37 15.27 -1.74
CA GLY A 152 -4.86 16.37 -0.93
C GLY A 152 -5.42 16.36 0.48
N SER A 153 -6.75 16.20 0.63
CA SER A 153 -7.39 16.10 1.94
C SER A 153 -6.88 14.91 2.75
N TRP A 154 -6.39 13.83 2.13
CA TRP A 154 -5.80 12.70 2.85
C TRP A 154 -4.35 12.98 3.25
N VAL A 155 -3.52 13.47 2.33
CA VAL A 155 -2.09 13.62 2.57
C VAL A 155 -1.73 14.89 3.34
N GLU A 156 -2.46 16.00 3.15
CA GLU A 156 -2.24 17.26 3.86
C GLU A 156 -2.95 17.23 5.22
N SER A 157 -2.60 16.21 5.99
CA SER A 157 -3.12 15.90 7.32
C SER A 157 -2.00 15.33 8.19
N ASP A 158 -2.32 14.77 9.36
CA ASP A 158 -1.39 14.04 10.22
C ASP A 158 -0.64 12.93 9.46
N LEU A 159 -1.24 12.37 8.40
CA LEU A 159 -0.57 11.40 7.53
C LEU A 159 0.67 12.00 6.85
N GLY A 160 0.59 13.24 6.37
CA GLY A 160 1.70 13.93 5.72
C GLY A 160 2.89 14.10 6.66
N GLU A 161 2.63 14.50 7.91
CA GLU A 161 3.69 14.64 8.92
C GLU A 161 4.35 13.31 9.24
N VAL A 162 3.57 12.24 9.39
CA VAL A 162 4.10 10.89 9.64
C VAL A 162 4.92 10.38 8.44
N LEU A 163 4.51 10.68 7.20
CA LEU A 163 5.27 10.33 6.01
C LEU A 163 6.58 11.12 5.93
N VAL A 164 6.59 12.41 6.29
CA VAL A 164 7.82 13.20 6.37
C VAL A 164 8.80 12.58 7.36
N GLN A 165 8.33 12.20 8.56
CA GLN A 165 9.19 11.53 9.54
C GLN A 165 9.69 10.18 9.03
N ALA A 166 8.78 9.35 8.49
CA ALA A 166 9.12 8.04 7.93
C ALA A 166 10.14 8.12 6.78
N SER A 167 10.19 9.23 6.04
CA SER A 167 11.14 9.41 4.94
C SER A 167 12.61 9.46 5.38
N GLN A 168 12.89 9.64 6.67
CA GLN A 168 14.25 9.76 7.20
C GLN A 168 14.93 8.41 7.40
N ASP A 169 14.20 7.43 7.96
CA ASP A 169 14.74 6.15 8.39
C ASP A 169 13.90 4.96 7.90
N LEU A 170 12.59 5.03 8.00
CA LEU A 170 11.67 3.92 7.72
C LEU A 170 11.50 3.65 6.22
N LEU A 171 11.43 4.72 5.44
CA LEU A 171 11.20 4.71 4.00
C LEU A 171 12.30 5.52 3.30
N PRO A 172 13.56 5.03 3.33
CA PRO A 172 14.69 5.74 2.73
C PRO A 172 14.51 5.93 1.22
N GLN A 173 15.32 6.80 0.61
CA GLN A 173 15.24 7.03 -0.83
C GLN A 173 15.49 5.72 -1.61
N GLY A 174 14.71 5.47 -2.65
CA GLY A 174 14.76 4.22 -3.41
C GLY A 174 13.91 3.09 -2.83
N HIS A 175 13.38 3.26 -1.60
CA HIS A 175 12.60 2.22 -0.95
C HIS A 175 11.28 1.97 -1.66
N ARG A 176 10.90 0.70 -1.79
CA ARG A 176 9.65 0.31 -2.46
C ARG A 176 8.51 0.27 -1.47
N PHE A 177 7.68 1.29 -1.52
CA PHE A 177 6.56 1.47 -0.62
C PHE A 177 5.31 1.89 -1.38
N VAL A 178 4.18 1.28 -1.02
CA VAL A 178 2.84 1.59 -1.54
C VAL A 178 1.83 1.54 -0.39
N LEU A 179 0.98 2.57 -0.30
CA LEU A 179 -0.12 2.69 0.64
C LEU A 179 -1.39 3.05 -0.14
N MET A 180 -2.45 2.25 -0.04
CA MET A 180 -3.62 2.37 -0.90
C MET A 180 -4.94 2.14 -0.17
N CYS A 181 -5.91 3.03 -0.38
CA CYS A 181 -7.33 2.76 -0.11
C CYS A 181 -7.91 2.07 -1.35
N LEU A 182 -8.37 0.82 -1.24
CA LEU A 182 -8.92 0.04 -2.35
C LEU A 182 -10.10 -0.81 -1.85
N ARG A 183 -11.26 -0.70 -2.52
CA ARG A 183 -12.46 -1.53 -2.24
C ARG A 183 -12.84 -1.53 -0.75
N GLY A 184 -12.82 -0.35 -0.13
CA GLY A 184 -13.20 -0.16 1.27
C GLY A 184 -12.13 -0.53 2.31
N ASN A 185 -10.94 -0.96 1.89
CA ASN A 185 -9.86 -1.37 2.77
C ASN A 185 -8.61 -0.51 2.56
N LEU A 186 -7.72 -0.49 3.55
CA LEU A 186 -6.40 0.10 3.45
C LEU A 186 -5.34 -0.99 3.32
N TYR A 187 -4.43 -0.83 2.36
CA TYR A 187 -3.33 -1.74 2.10
C TYR A 187 -2.01 -1.00 2.23
N LEU A 188 -1.02 -1.61 2.88
CA LEU A 188 0.36 -1.15 2.89
C LEU A 188 1.24 -2.28 2.39
N ARG A 189 2.19 -1.94 1.53
CA ARG A 189 3.19 -2.87 1.03
C ARG A 189 4.53 -2.19 1.01
N THR A 190 5.53 -2.86 1.56
CA THR A 190 6.89 -2.35 1.49
C THR A 190 7.89 -3.48 1.37
N GLU A 191 8.97 -3.26 0.63
CA GLU A 191 10.10 -4.19 0.65
C GLU A 191 10.67 -4.25 2.07
N MET A 192 11.00 -5.45 2.53
CA MET A 192 11.53 -5.66 3.87
C MET A 192 12.34 -6.95 3.87
N ALA A 193 13.66 -6.82 3.69
CA ALA A 193 14.56 -7.97 3.60
C ALA A 193 14.57 -8.80 4.90
N GLU A 194 14.46 -8.14 6.05
CA GLU A 194 14.40 -8.74 7.37
C GLU A 194 13.29 -8.06 8.18
N ALA A 195 12.45 -8.85 8.83
CA ALA A 195 11.39 -8.32 9.68
C ALA A 195 11.92 -8.03 11.09
N GLU A 196 12.34 -6.79 11.31
CA GLU A 196 12.73 -6.30 12.63
C GLU A 196 11.53 -5.66 13.35
N LEU A 197 11.34 -6.00 14.63
CA LEU A 197 10.21 -5.52 15.42
C LEU A 197 10.04 -3.99 15.40
N PRO A 198 11.09 -3.14 15.58
CA PRO A 198 10.91 -1.69 15.56
C PRO A 198 10.36 -1.15 14.24
N GLN A 199 10.79 -1.72 13.11
CA GLN A 199 10.33 -1.33 11.78
C GLN A 199 8.88 -1.76 11.55
N VAL A 200 8.53 -3.00 11.91
CA VAL A 200 7.15 -3.49 11.83
C VAL A 200 6.21 -2.61 12.65
N GLN A 201 6.60 -2.26 13.88
CA GLN A 201 5.83 -1.36 14.74
C GLN A 201 5.67 0.04 14.14
N ALA A 202 6.72 0.59 13.53
CA ALA A 202 6.67 1.90 12.89
C ALA A 202 5.74 1.91 11.67
N LEU A 203 5.77 0.86 10.85
CA LEU A 203 4.87 0.72 9.71
C LEU A 203 3.41 0.50 10.13
N VAL A 204 3.16 -0.22 11.23
CA VAL A 204 1.81 -0.32 11.80
C VAL A 204 1.31 1.04 12.27
N ARG A 205 2.14 1.85 12.95
CA ARG A 205 1.75 3.21 13.34
C ARG A 205 1.43 4.10 12.12
N LEU A 206 2.23 3.99 11.06
CA LEU A 206 1.99 4.70 9.80
C LEU A 206 0.65 4.28 9.19
N LEU A 207 0.38 2.97 9.09
CA LEU A 207 -0.89 2.44 8.60
C LEU A 207 -2.07 2.91 9.45
N GLU A 208 -1.96 2.86 10.78
CA GLU A 208 -3.02 3.29 11.70
C GLU A 208 -3.33 4.79 11.55
N THR A 209 -2.31 5.64 11.35
CA THR A 209 -2.52 7.06 11.02
C THR A 209 -3.20 7.22 9.66
N ALA A 210 -2.71 6.54 8.64
CA ALA A 210 -3.32 6.56 7.31
C ALA A 210 -4.79 6.13 7.33
N ALA A 211 -5.12 5.12 8.15
CA ALA A 211 -6.45 4.59 8.30
C ALA A 211 -7.42 5.57 8.98
N ARG A 212 -6.98 6.25 10.05
CA ARG A 212 -7.76 7.32 10.70
C ARG A 212 -8.03 8.47 9.73
N GLU A 213 -7.02 8.89 8.98
CA GLU A 213 -7.17 9.97 8.01
C GLU A 213 -8.04 9.58 6.82
N ALA A 214 -7.99 8.32 6.37
CA ALA A 214 -8.90 7.80 5.35
C ALA A 214 -10.36 7.80 5.82
N GLN A 215 -10.62 7.41 7.08
CA GLN A 215 -11.97 7.50 7.67
C GLN A 215 -12.47 8.94 7.74
N ARG A 216 -11.60 9.89 8.12
CA ARG A 216 -11.95 11.31 8.14
C ARG A 216 -12.35 11.82 6.75
N VAL A 217 -11.60 11.46 5.71
CA VAL A 217 -11.93 11.82 4.32
C VAL A 217 -13.26 11.16 3.90
N ASN A 218 -13.46 9.89 4.24
CA ASN A 218 -14.69 9.15 3.95
C ASN A 218 -15.94 9.76 4.61
N GLY A 219 -15.81 10.21 5.86
CA GLY A 219 -16.89 10.86 6.60
C GLY A 219 -17.37 12.16 5.94
N ARG A 220 -16.43 13.01 5.50
CA ARG A 220 -16.76 14.27 4.78
C ARG A 220 -17.60 14.04 3.52
N LEU A 221 -17.32 12.96 2.80
CA LEU A 221 -18.08 12.62 1.59
C LEU A 221 -19.49 12.12 1.89
N SER A 222 -19.65 11.42 3.01
CA SER A 222 -20.96 10.94 3.47
C SER A 222 -21.86 12.11 3.91
N GLU A 223 -21.28 13.17 4.48
CA GLU A 223 -21.98 14.40 4.90
C GLU A 223 -22.26 15.36 3.73
N GLY A 224 -21.40 15.38 2.71
CA GLY A 224 -21.48 16.27 1.54
C GLY A 224 -22.43 15.83 0.41
N GLY A 225 -23.05 14.66 0.52
CA GLY A 225 -24.17 14.21 -0.33
C GLY A 225 -23.87 13.84 -1.79
N VAL A 226 -22.72 14.20 -2.35
CA VAL A 226 -22.37 13.89 -3.75
C VAL A 226 -20.99 13.22 -3.79
N TRP A 227 -20.97 11.93 -4.14
CA TRP A 227 -19.74 11.23 -4.46
C TRP A 227 -19.25 11.67 -5.84
N PRO A 228 -17.96 11.99 -6.04
CA PRO A 228 -17.42 12.25 -7.37
C PRO A 228 -17.49 10.96 -8.18
N THR A 229 -18.52 10.82 -9.01
CA THR A 229 -18.69 9.67 -9.90
C THR A 229 -17.57 9.66 -10.93
N THR A 230 -16.79 8.59 -10.98
CA THR A 230 -15.73 8.36 -11.98
C THR A 230 -16.27 8.14 -13.40
N THR A 231 -17.58 8.25 -13.63
CA THR A 231 -18.22 8.00 -14.93
C THR A 231 -17.98 9.09 -15.97
N SER A 232 -17.27 10.19 -15.66
CA SER A 232 -17.01 11.29 -16.61
C SER A 232 -15.62 11.29 -17.27
N ILE A 233 -14.93 10.14 -17.35
CA ILE A 233 -13.82 9.94 -18.32
C ILE A 233 -14.25 8.98 -19.45
N ALA A 234 -15.54 8.94 -19.76
CA ALA A 234 -16.00 8.39 -21.03
C ALA A 234 -15.70 9.42 -22.13
N TRP A 235 -14.55 9.25 -22.79
CA TRP A 235 -14.24 9.70 -24.14
C TRP A 235 -15.14 10.82 -24.68
N THR A 236 -14.82 12.08 -24.38
CA THR A 236 -15.30 13.19 -25.21
C THR A 236 -14.64 13.03 -26.57
N HIS A 237 -15.29 12.29 -27.47
CA HIS A 237 -15.04 12.43 -28.90
C HIS A 237 -15.25 13.90 -29.22
N SER A 238 -14.16 14.61 -29.50
CA SER A 238 -14.20 15.88 -30.22
C SER A 238 -14.84 15.61 -31.58
N THR A 239 -16.17 15.69 -31.66
CA THR A 239 -16.85 15.93 -32.93
C THR A 239 -16.53 17.37 -33.33
N ARG A 240 -15.53 17.54 -34.21
CA ARG A 240 -15.50 18.72 -35.07
C ARG A 240 -16.79 18.70 -35.87
N GLN A 241 -17.67 19.66 -35.58
CA GLN A 241 -18.78 19.99 -36.46
C GLN A 241 -18.27 20.84 -37.62
N GLY A 242 -18.64 20.44 -38.83
CA GLY A 242 -19.02 21.36 -39.89
C GLY A 242 -17.95 21.74 -40.90
N GLU A 243 -17.94 21.01 -42.01
CA GLU A 243 -17.70 21.60 -43.32
C GLU A 243 -18.73 22.70 -43.60
N ALA A 244 -18.24 23.85 -44.08
CA ALA A 244 -18.89 24.71 -45.05
C ALA A 244 -17.81 25.48 -45.82
#